data_AF-A0A485KV76-F1
#
_entry.id   AF-A0A485KV76-F1
#
_cell.length_a   1.000
_cell.length_b   1.000
_cell.length_c   1.000
_cell.angle_alpha   90.00
_cell.angle_beta   90.00
_cell.angle_gamma   90.00
#
_symmetry.space_group_name_H-M   'P 1'
#
loop_
_entity.id
_entity.type
_entity.pdbx_description
1 polymer ?
#
loop_
_entity_poly.entity_id
_entity_poly.type
_entity_poly.pdbx_seq_one_letter_code
_entity_poly.pdbx_strand_id
1 'polypeptide(L)'
;MVVAVDVFGALGMMSVWPKKAWSIEEELLKKKNKSVEEKYQSLLGEYQELRVANAKTQAKMRELERYKEISDDIVNSASSSRRLEEKERIEISAQLQQYRDKLEEAVENICFLEKENKRLKADVTSAKLDATTSNVLLKNLDDSKVKLSTTESRLQMMRIEILELKNRKADLHSQVQDLKARLHSAETLADKKADEAKRLQSVEVAWDSTRSQNNRIQKEIRTVAEVADINRELSEKSKHRIASLENDIESLQLKLKTRERTIEELRTDNVDVRTELNVLKKDYSEMQSINKDLRRLSTEHHKHDKDAEHTLTMNETEIRCLRDMNRTSAERIEELTSENTKLQQQLLEVHGDFLKKVQTDASWKHKEKEKLRREVEEEMDVLKKPRVCKNCHETFSLEKNNAQSCTFHPGRYLPRQYPLEGYSWSCCCKRDISSRPCKFAGRHVERESL
;
A
#
# COMPACT_ATOMS: atom_id res chain seq x y z
N MET A 1 -54.00 11.66 -80.31
CA MET A 1 -54.65 12.98 -80.49
C MET A 1 -53.60 13.90 -81.08
N VAL A 2 -53.46 13.97 -82.41
CA VAL A 2 -54.21 14.85 -83.35
C VAL A 2 -54.04 16.30 -82.89
N VAL A 3 -53.27 17.17 -83.54
CA VAL A 3 -53.41 17.63 -84.94
C VAL A 3 -52.04 18.02 -85.53
N ALA A 4 -51.72 17.58 -86.75
CA ALA A 4 -50.98 18.40 -87.70
C ALA A 4 -51.57 18.15 -89.08
N VAL A 5 -52.06 19.24 -89.67
CA VAL A 5 -52.81 19.33 -90.92
C VAL A 5 -51.82 19.27 -92.08
N ASP A 6 -51.95 18.27 -92.94
CA ASP A 6 -51.43 18.28 -94.31
C ASP A 6 -52.57 18.71 -95.26
N VAL A 7 -52.39 19.85 -95.92
CA VAL A 7 -53.25 20.35 -96.99
C VAL A 7 -52.36 20.74 -98.16
N PHE A 8 -52.54 19.98 -99.24
CA PHE A 8 -52.36 20.30 -100.66
C PHE A 8 -50.97 20.66 -101.21
N GLY A 9 -50.64 19.99 -102.31
CA GLY A 9 -49.69 20.52 -103.28
C GLY A 9 -49.34 19.56 -104.40
N ALA A 10 -50.30 19.27 -105.26
CA ALA A 10 -50.16 18.37 -106.40
C ALA A 10 -49.07 18.78 -107.42
N LEU A 11 -48.54 17.74 -108.07
CA LEU A 11 -48.17 17.66 -109.49
C LEU A 11 -47.18 18.70 -110.05
N GLY A 12 -45.94 18.23 -110.20
CA GLY A 12 -45.33 18.08 -111.53
C GLY A 12 -44.85 19.35 -112.22
N MET A 13 -43.54 19.59 -112.15
CA MET A 13 -42.74 20.05 -113.29
C MET A 13 -41.25 19.98 -112.92
N MET A 14 -40.52 19.09 -113.59
CA MET A 14 -39.06 19.15 -113.68
C MET A 14 -38.69 20.49 -114.35
N SER A 15 -38.49 21.53 -113.55
CA SER A 15 -37.81 22.74 -114.00
C SER A 15 -36.31 22.43 -113.98
N VAL A 16 -35.83 21.88 -115.09
CA VAL A 16 -34.42 21.89 -115.45
C VAL A 16 -34.05 23.36 -115.64
N TRP A 17 -33.60 24.01 -114.56
CA TRP A 17 -32.86 25.26 -114.66
C TRP A 17 -31.62 24.97 -115.51
N PRO A 18 -31.35 25.74 -116.58
CA PRO A 18 -30.16 25.51 -117.37
C PRO A 18 -28.96 25.67 -116.43
N LYS A 19 -28.09 24.65 -116.37
CA LYS A 19 -26.76 24.80 -115.78
C LYS A 19 -26.06 25.88 -116.59
N LYS A 20 -26.18 27.13 -116.15
CA LYS A 20 -25.29 28.20 -116.57
C LYS A 20 -23.90 27.66 -116.25
N ALA A 21 -23.09 27.42 -117.28
CA ALA A 21 -21.70 27.04 -117.07
C ALA A 21 -21.11 28.19 -116.24
N TRP A 22 -20.75 27.87 -115.00
CA TRP A 22 -20.09 28.81 -114.11
C TRP A 22 -18.86 29.29 -114.89
N SER A 23 -18.60 30.59 -114.91
CA SER A 23 -17.35 31.05 -115.51
C SER A 23 -16.18 30.36 -114.78
N ILE A 24 -15.04 30.17 -115.44
CA ILE A 24 -13.85 29.55 -114.81
C ILE A 24 -13.52 30.21 -113.46
N GLU A 25 -13.80 31.50 -113.36
CA GLU A 25 -13.64 32.32 -112.16
C GLU A 25 -14.65 31.96 -111.05
N GLU A 26 -15.92 31.76 -111.39
CA GLU A 26 -16.96 31.32 -110.45
C GLU A 26 -16.71 29.88 -109.94
N GLU A 27 -16.20 28.97 -110.78
CA GLU A 27 -15.84 27.61 -110.36
C GLU A 27 -14.62 27.59 -109.41
N LEU A 28 -13.63 28.43 -109.67
CA LEU A 28 -12.48 28.63 -108.78
C LEU A 28 -12.91 29.24 -107.43
N LEU A 29 -13.81 30.22 -107.44
CA LEU A 29 -14.42 30.79 -106.24
C LEU A 29 -15.21 29.75 -105.44
N LYS A 30 -15.97 28.89 -106.11
CA LYS A 30 -16.71 27.80 -105.45
C LYS A 30 -15.79 26.76 -104.82
N LYS A 31 -14.69 26.38 -105.50
CA LYS A 31 -13.65 25.51 -104.93
C LYS A 31 -12.95 26.16 -103.74
N LYS A 32 -12.65 27.46 -103.82
CA LYS A 32 -12.04 28.22 -102.72
C LYS A 32 -12.98 28.32 -101.53
N ASN A 33 -14.26 28.62 -101.74
CA ASN A 33 -15.28 28.64 -100.69
C ASN A 33 -15.48 27.26 -100.06
N LYS A 34 -15.50 26.19 -100.86
CA LYS A 34 -15.59 24.82 -100.33
C LYS A 34 -14.34 24.46 -99.51
N SER A 35 -13.14 24.83 -99.97
CA SER A 35 -11.90 24.62 -99.22
C SER A 35 -11.85 25.44 -97.92
N VAL A 36 -12.39 26.65 -97.92
CA VAL A 36 -12.52 27.49 -96.71
C VAL A 36 -13.54 26.89 -95.76
N GLU A 37 -14.68 26.41 -96.25
CA GLU A 37 -15.70 25.71 -95.46
C GLU A 37 -15.13 24.44 -94.82
N GLU A 38 -14.41 23.61 -95.59
CA GLU A 38 -13.74 22.41 -95.07
C GLU A 38 -12.71 22.75 -93.98
N LYS A 39 -11.94 23.83 -94.15
CA LYS A 39 -11.02 24.33 -93.12
C LYS A 39 -11.77 24.83 -91.88
N TYR A 40 -12.87 25.54 -92.05
CA TYR A 40 -13.69 26.04 -90.95
C TYR A 40 -14.31 24.90 -90.14
N GLN A 41 -14.85 23.88 -90.81
CA GLN A 41 -15.39 22.68 -90.18
C GLN A 41 -14.30 21.87 -89.45
N SER A 42 -13.09 21.76 -90.03
CA SER A 42 -11.93 21.15 -89.35
C SER A 42 -11.56 21.91 -88.07
N LEU A 43 -11.48 23.24 -88.15
CA LEU A 43 -11.14 24.09 -87.01
C LEU A 43 -12.20 24.01 -85.89
N LEU A 44 -13.49 23.90 -86.26
CA LEU A 44 -14.59 23.65 -85.34
C LEU A 44 -14.46 22.29 -84.63
N GLY A 45 -14.07 21.25 -85.37
CA GLY A 45 -13.77 19.93 -84.82
C GLY A 45 -12.62 19.98 -83.81
N GLU A 46 -11.49 20.58 -84.20
CA GLU A 46 -10.33 20.76 -83.31
C GLU A 46 -10.67 21.58 -82.06
N TYR A 47 -11.45 22.66 -82.21
CA TYR A 47 -11.93 23.46 -81.08
C TYR A 47 -12.83 22.66 -80.13
N GLN A 48 -13.69 21.80 -80.67
CA GLN A 48 -14.55 20.94 -79.87
C GLN A 48 -13.74 19.89 -79.10
N GLU A 49 -12.73 19.29 -79.74
CA GLU A 49 -11.79 18.37 -79.08
C GLU A 49 -11.00 19.06 -77.96
N LEU A 50 -10.47 20.26 -78.21
CA LEU A 50 -9.79 21.08 -77.22
C LEU A 50 -10.71 21.41 -76.03
N ARG A 51 -11.98 21.74 -76.28
CA ARG A 51 -12.96 22.02 -75.23
C ARG A 51 -13.20 20.80 -74.35
N VAL A 52 -13.35 19.61 -74.94
CA VAL A 52 -13.50 18.35 -74.22
C VAL A 52 -12.23 17.99 -73.44
N ALA A 53 -11.06 18.19 -74.04
CA ALA A 53 -9.78 17.97 -73.37
C ALA A 53 -9.61 18.89 -72.15
N ASN A 54 -9.94 20.19 -72.29
CA ASN A 54 -9.90 21.15 -71.18
C ASN A 54 -10.91 20.81 -70.07
N ALA A 55 -12.10 20.30 -70.42
CA ALA A 55 -13.06 19.82 -69.42
C ALA A 55 -12.53 18.60 -68.65
N LYS A 56 -11.85 17.67 -69.34
CA LYS A 56 -11.20 16.51 -68.70
C LYS A 56 -10.05 16.92 -67.79
N THR A 57 -9.19 17.87 -68.19
CA THR A 57 -8.10 18.36 -67.34
C THR A 57 -8.63 19.10 -66.12
N GLN A 58 -9.67 19.93 -66.27
CA GLN A 58 -10.34 20.57 -65.13
C GLN A 58 -10.97 19.55 -64.17
N ALA A 59 -11.61 18.50 -64.68
CA ALA A 59 -12.15 17.44 -63.83
C ALA A 59 -11.05 16.73 -63.03
N LYS A 60 -9.91 16.45 -63.68
CA LYS A 60 -8.75 15.83 -63.03
C LYS A 60 -8.08 16.74 -62.00
N MET A 61 -8.02 18.06 -62.26
CA MET A 61 -7.55 19.03 -61.28
C MET A 61 -8.40 19.03 -60.01
N ARG A 62 -9.73 19.05 -60.13
CA ARG A 62 -10.64 18.97 -58.96
C ARG A 62 -10.49 17.65 -58.19
N GLU A 63 -10.19 16.55 -58.89
CA GLU A 63 -9.91 15.27 -58.24
C GLU A 63 -8.61 15.32 -57.43
N LEU A 64 -7.55 15.90 -58.00
CA LEU A 64 -6.27 16.09 -57.30
C LEU A 64 -6.39 17.04 -56.10
N GLU A 65 -7.19 18.10 -56.20
CA GLU A 65 -7.49 18.99 -55.07
C GLU A 65 -8.16 18.24 -53.93
N ARG A 66 -9.13 17.36 -54.23
CA ARG A 66 -9.74 16.49 -53.22
C ARG A 66 -8.76 15.51 -52.58
N TYR A 67 -7.87 14.89 -53.37
CA TYR A 67 -6.84 14.02 -52.81
C TYR A 67 -5.87 14.79 -51.90
N LYS A 68 -5.54 16.04 -52.25
CA LYS A 68 -4.71 16.90 -51.42
C LYS A 68 -5.42 17.22 -50.10
N GLU A 69 -6.69 17.61 -50.14
CA GLU A 69 -7.49 17.91 -48.94
C GLU A 69 -7.57 16.70 -48.01
N ILE A 70 -7.85 15.51 -48.54
CA ILE A 70 -7.85 14.25 -47.77
C ILE A 70 -6.47 13.97 -47.16
N SER A 71 -5.39 14.19 -47.92
CA SER A 71 -4.02 13.99 -47.42
C SER A 71 -3.69 14.97 -46.29
N ASP A 72 -4.08 16.24 -46.43
CA ASP A 72 -3.86 17.27 -45.42
C ASP A 72 -4.65 16.94 -44.14
N ASP A 73 -5.89 16.45 -44.26
CA ASP A 73 -6.70 15.98 -43.12
C ASP A 73 -6.08 14.78 -42.39
N ILE A 74 -5.54 13.81 -43.14
CA ILE A 74 -4.84 12.66 -42.56
C ILE A 74 -3.58 13.12 -41.80
N VAL A 75 -2.79 14.01 -42.39
CA VAL A 75 -1.59 14.54 -41.74
C VAL A 75 -1.94 15.35 -40.49
N ASN A 76 -2.97 16.19 -40.57
CA ASN A 76 -3.43 17.00 -39.44
C ASN A 76 -3.95 16.12 -38.29
N SER A 77 -4.78 15.12 -38.58
CA SER A 77 -5.31 14.18 -37.58
C SER A 77 -4.20 13.31 -36.96
N ALA A 78 -3.24 12.82 -37.74
CA ALA A 78 -2.08 12.11 -37.21
C ALA A 78 -1.20 13.02 -36.33
N SER A 79 -1.05 14.29 -36.69
CA SER A 79 -0.27 15.25 -35.91
C SER A 79 -0.93 15.59 -34.56
N SER A 80 -2.26 15.72 -34.53
CA SER A 80 -3.01 16.00 -33.31
C SER A 80 -3.03 14.79 -32.37
N SER A 81 -3.23 13.59 -32.92
CA SER A 81 -3.12 12.33 -32.18
C SER A 81 -1.74 12.17 -31.54
N ARG A 82 -0.65 12.37 -32.29
CA ARG A 82 0.72 12.28 -31.73
C ARG A 82 0.98 13.31 -30.63
N ARG A 83 0.44 14.52 -30.74
CA ARG A 83 0.57 15.54 -29.68
C ARG A 83 -0.16 15.12 -28.40
N LEU A 84 -1.29 14.44 -28.54
CA LEU A 84 -2.08 13.97 -27.41
C LEU A 84 -1.36 12.80 -26.71
N GLU A 85 -0.84 11.84 -27.48
CA GLU A 85 0.00 10.74 -26.98
C GLU A 85 1.26 11.26 -26.27
N GLU A 86 1.96 12.26 -26.84
CA GLU A 86 3.14 12.83 -26.19
C GLU A 86 2.78 13.56 -24.89
N LYS A 87 1.63 14.24 -24.85
CA LYS A 87 1.14 14.88 -23.62
C LYS A 87 0.86 13.83 -22.54
N GLU A 88 0.16 12.75 -22.87
CA GLU A 88 -0.09 11.62 -21.97
C GLU A 88 1.21 10.97 -21.49
N ARG A 89 2.18 10.79 -22.40
CA ARG A 89 3.50 10.26 -22.06
C ARG A 89 4.24 11.13 -21.04
N ILE A 90 4.21 12.45 -21.23
CA ILE A 90 4.81 13.42 -20.29
C ILE A 90 4.10 13.36 -18.94
N GLU A 91 2.77 13.31 -18.93
CA GLU A 91 1.97 13.25 -17.70
C GLU A 91 2.23 11.96 -16.91
N ILE A 92 2.24 10.81 -17.57
CA ILE A 92 2.58 9.52 -16.96
C ILE A 92 4.02 9.54 -16.43
N SER A 93 4.97 10.10 -17.19
CA SER A 93 6.37 10.20 -16.76
C SER A 93 6.51 11.09 -15.51
N ALA A 94 5.76 12.19 -15.44
CA ALA A 94 5.75 13.08 -14.28
C ALA A 94 5.14 12.39 -13.04
N GLN A 95 4.03 11.67 -13.22
CA GLN A 95 3.41 10.89 -12.14
C GLN A 95 4.36 9.79 -11.62
N LEU A 96 5.02 9.06 -12.52
CA LEU A 96 6.02 8.05 -12.15
C LEU A 96 7.19 8.65 -11.37
N GLN A 97 7.64 9.84 -11.75
CA GLN A 97 8.69 10.54 -11.00
C GLN A 97 8.20 10.90 -9.59
N GLN A 98 7.00 11.46 -9.47
CA GLN A 98 6.41 11.77 -8.16
C GLN A 98 6.29 10.54 -7.25
N TYR A 99 5.92 9.37 -7.81
CA TYR A 99 5.87 8.13 -7.05
C TYR A 99 7.27 7.63 -6.63
N ARG A 100 8.29 7.81 -7.47
CA ARG A 100 9.69 7.50 -7.10
C ARG A 100 10.15 8.37 -5.94
N ASP A 101 9.92 9.68 -6.01
CA ASP A 101 10.35 10.61 -4.97
C ASP A 101 9.68 10.27 -3.61
N LYS A 102 8.38 9.94 -3.62
CA LYS A 102 7.67 9.47 -2.42
C LYS A 102 8.21 8.15 -1.87
N LEU A 103 8.61 7.23 -2.74
CA LEU A 103 9.21 5.96 -2.32
C LEU A 103 10.60 6.18 -1.71
N GLU A 104 11.41 7.08 -2.27
CA GLU A 104 12.71 7.46 -1.71
C GLU A 104 12.55 8.07 -0.32
N GLU A 105 11.63 9.02 -0.15
CA GLU A 105 11.30 9.61 1.17
C GLU A 105 10.85 8.56 2.19
N ALA A 106 10.01 7.60 1.77
CA ALA A 106 9.57 6.51 2.64
C ALA A 106 10.74 5.60 3.06
N VAL A 107 11.68 5.31 2.14
CA VAL A 107 12.89 4.52 2.44
C VAL A 107 13.81 5.24 3.42
N GLU A 108 14.01 6.55 3.27
CA GLU A 108 14.77 7.36 4.22
C GLU A 108 14.14 7.36 5.61
N ASN A 109 12.82 7.52 5.68
CA ASN A 109 12.06 7.45 6.93
C ASN A 109 12.19 6.08 7.61
N ILE A 110 12.12 4.98 6.85
CA ILE A 110 12.34 3.63 7.38
C ILE A 110 13.76 3.49 7.94
N CYS A 111 14.77 3.95 7.20
CA CYS A 111 16.17 3.91 7.67
C CYS A 111 16.38 4.69 8.97
N PHE A 112 15.72 5.84 9.13
CA PHE A 112 15.75 6.61 10.36
C PHE A 112 15.10 5.84 11.52
N LEU A 113 13.90 5.31 11.30
CA LEU A 113 13.17 4.53 12.31
C LEU A 113 13.95 3.27 12.73
N GLU A 114 14.63 2.60 11.80
CA GLU A 114 15.48 1.45 12.12
C GLU A 114 16.67 1.82 13.03
N LYS A 115 17.31 2.97 12.78
CA LYS A 115 18.39 3.49 13.63
C LYS A 115 17.86 3.80 15.04
N GLU A 116 16.70 4.46 15.12
CA GLU A 116 16.10 4.80 16.41
C GLU A 116 15.65 3.56 17.18
N ASN A 117 15.10 2.55 16.49
CA ASN A 117 14.72 1.28 17.11
C ASN A 117 15.96 0.52 17.64
N LYS A 118 17.09 0.54 16.91
CA LYS A 118 18.36 -0.01 17.40
C LYS A 118 18.85 0.72 18.66
N ARG A 119 18.76 2.06 18.69
CA ARG A 119 19.13 2.87 19.86
C ARG A 119 18.27 2.53 21.08
N LEU A 120 16.94 2.53 20.91
CA LEU A 120 15.99 2.20 21.98
C LEU A 120 16.19 0.78 22.52
N LYS A 121 16.48 -0.21 21.66
CA LYS A 121 16.83 -1.57 22.10
C LYS A 121 18.06 -1.58 23.00
N ALA A 122 19.10 -0.82 22.65
CA ALA A 122 20.30 -0.70 23.47
C ALA A 122 19.99 -0.06 24.85
N ASP A 123 19.22 1.03 24.86
CA ASP A 123 18.80 1.71 26.09
C ASP A 123 18.02 0.76 27.02
N VAL A 124 17.08 -0.02 26.46
CA VAL A 124 16.30 -1.02 27.22
C VAL A 124 17.20 -2.12 27.80
N THR A 125 18.21 -2.59 27.04
CA THR A 125 19.16 -3.57 27.57
C THR A 125 20.00 -3.01 28.71
N SER A 126 20.43 -1.74 28.62
CA SER A 126 21.15 -1.06 29.70
C SER A 126 20.28 -0.94 30.95
N ALA A 127 19.05 -0.45 30.80
CA ALA A 127 18.12 -0.29 31.92
C ALA A 127 17.80 -1.64 32.61
N LYS A 128 17.73 -2.74 31.85
CA LYS A 128 17.59 -4.09 32.43
C LYS A 128 18.80 -4.49 33.25
N LEU A 129 20.01 -4.23 32.78
CA LEU A 129 21.24 -4.50 33.53
C LEU A 129 21.30 -3.67 34.82
N ASP A 130 20.94 -2.40 34.76
CA ASP A 130 20.88 -1.51 35.92
C ASP A 130 19.83 -1.99 36.93
N ALA A 131 18.65 -2.40 36.46
CA ALA A 131 17.61 -2.98 37.30
C ALA A 131 18.05 -4.29 37.97
N THR A 132 18.74 -5.19 37.25
CA THR A 132 19.30 -6.41 37.84
C THR A 132 20.35 -6.10 38.90
N THR A 133 21.19 -5.09 38.67
CA THR A 133 22.21 -4.65 39.63
C THR A 133 21.55 -4.08 40.89
N SER A 134 20.53 -3.23 40.72
CA SER A 134 19.75 -2.66 41.82
C SER A 134 19.06 -3.75 42.66
N ASN A 135 18.46 -4.76 42.02
CA ASN A 135 17.84 -5.89 42.72
C ASN A 135 18.85 -6.70 43.54
N VAL A 136 20.07 -6.90 43.04
CA VAL A 136 21.14 -7.57 43.80
C VAL A 136 21.54 -6.73 45.02
N LEU A 137 21.64 -5.41 44.88
CA LEU A 137 21.94 -4.50 46.00
C LEU A 137 20.84 -4.52 47.06
N LEU A 138 19.56 -4.52 46.66
CA LEU A 138 18.43 -4.64 47.58
C LEU A 138 18.46 -5.96 48.34
N LYS A 139 18.73 -7.07 47.66
CA LYS A 139 18.87 -8.37 48.32
C LYS A 139 20.03 -8.38 49.33
N ASN A 140 21.19 -7.82 48.95
CA ASN A 140 22.33 -7.71 49.87
C ASN A 140 22.02 -6.83 51.09
N LEU A 141 21.21 -5.77 50.91
CA LEU A 141 20.75 -4.93 52.00
C LEU A 141 19.83 -5.69 52.95
N ASP A 142 18.87 -6.46 52.43
CA ASP A 142 17.98 -7.27 53.25
C ASP A 142 18.72 -8.38 54.00
N ASP A 143 19.66 -9.08 53.34
CA ASP A 143 20.55 -10.05 53.99
C ASP A 143 21.36 -9.40 55.12
N SER A 144 21.81 -8.16 54.92
CA SER A 144 22.55 -7.40 55.94
C SER A 144 21.65 -6.99 57.10
N LYS A 145 20.39 -6.60 56.86
CA LYS A 145 19.40 -6.30 57.91
C LYS A 145 19.10 -7.53 58.76
N VAL A 146 18.92 -8.70 58.14
CA VAL A 146 18.70 -9.96 58.86
C VAL A 146 19.91 -10.32 59.74
N LYS A 147 21.13 -10.19 59.21
CA LYS A 147 22.35 -10.36 60.00
C LYS A 147 22.42 -9.40 61.17
N LEU A 148 22.12 -8.12 60.94
CA LEU A 148 22.11 -7.10 61.98
C LEU A 148 21.12 -7.44 63.09
N SER A 149 19.87 -7.74 62.74
CA SER A 149 18.83 -8.17 63.69
C SER A 149 19.27 -9.37 64.52
N THR A 150 19.86 -10.39 63.87
CA THR A 150 20.38 -11.57 64.56
C THR A 150 21.49 -11.21 65.56
N THR A 151 22.42 -10.33 65.17
CA THR A 151 23.48 -9.86 66.07
C THR A 151 22.94 -9.02 67.22
N GLU A 152 21.89 -8.23 66.98
CA GLU A 152 21.25 -7.41 68.00
C GLU A 152 20.51 -8.27 69.03
N SER A 153 19.76 -9.30 68.60
CA SER A 153 19.16 -10.29 69.50
C SER A 153 20.22 -11.02 70.34
N ARG A 154 21.37 -11.38 69.73
CA ARG A 154 22.48 -11.98 70.47
C ARG A 154 23.06 -11.03 71.51
N LEU A 155 23.22 -9.75 71.19
CA LEU A 155 23.68 -8.73 72.13
C LEU A 155 22.66 -8.52 73.26
N GLN A 156 21.36 -8.57 72.99
CA GLN A 156 20.33 -8.51 74.02
C GLN A 156 20.43 -9.70 75.00
N MET A 157 20.61 -10.93 74.49
CA MET A 157 20.83 -12.10 75.36
C MET A 157 22.08 -11.93 76.24
N MET A 158 23.20 -11.48 75.67
CA MET A 158 24.42 -11.22 76.45
C MET A 158 24.23 -10.12 77.50
N ARG A 159 23.43 -9.08 77.20
CA ARG A 159 23.08 -8.03 78.19
C ARG A 159 22.28 -8.60 79.36
N ILE A 160 21.34 -9.51 79.10
CA ILE A 160 20.57 -10.21 80.13
C ILE A 160 21.50 -11.05 81.00
N GLU A 161 22.37 -11.85 80.38
CA GLU A 161 23.34 -12.69 81.10
C GLU A 161 24.27 -11.85 82.00
N ILE A 162 24.74 -10.69 81.52
CA ILE A 162 25.53 -9.76 82.33
C ILE A 162 24.73 -9.25 83.54
N LEU A 163 23.44 -8.96 83.38
CA LEU A 163 22.59 -8.52 84.48
C LEU A 163 22.39 -9.64 85.52
N GLU A 164 22.17 -10.87 85.07
CA GLU A 164 22.08 -12.05 85.95
C GLU A 164 23.37 -12.27 86.73
N LEU A 165 24.53 -12.19 86.07
CA LEU A 165 25.84 -12.29 86.72
C LEU A 165 26.07 -11.16 87.74
N LYS A 166 25.63 -9.93 87.43
CA LYS A 166 25.68 -8.80 88.39
C LYS A 166 24.82 -9.05 89.62
N ASN A 167 23.60 -9.55 89.43
CA ASN A 167 22.71 -9.90 90.54
C ASN A 167 23.32 -11.02 91.39
N ARG A 168 23.85 -12.07 90.74
CA ARG A 168 24.53 -13.17 91.44
C ARG A 168 25.73 -12.69 92.25
N LYS A 169 26.50 -11.74 91.71
CA LYS A 169 27.61 -11.10 92.43
C LYS A 169 27.12 -10.32 93.65
N ALA A 170 26.00 -9.59 93.54
CA ALA A 170 25.41 -8.86 94.66
C ALA A 170 24.92 -9.82 95.76
N ASP A 171 24.25 -10.91 95.39
CA ASP A 171 23.81 -11.95 96.33
C ASP A 171 24.97 -12.57 97.08
N LEU A 172 26.03 -12.96 96.36
CA LEU A 172 27.24 -13.50 96.97
C LEU A 172 27.92 -12.48 97.88
N HIS A 173 27.94 -11.19 97.50
CA HIS A 173 28.48 -10.15 98.37
C HIS A 173 27.68 -10.02 99.66
N SER A 174 26.35 -10.07 99.59
CA SER A 174 25.47 -10.07 100.76
C SER A 174 25.73 -11.29 101.67
N GLN A 175 25.83 -12.49 101.08
CA GLN A 175 26.18 -13.70 101.83
C GLN A 175 27.56 -13.58 102.53
N VAL A 176 28.55 -13.00 101.87
CA VAL A 176 29.86 -12.75 102.48
C VAL A 176 29.76 -11.76 103.64
N GLN A 177 28.95 -10.71 103.53
CA GLN A 177 28.74 -9.76 104.63
C GLN A 177 28.02 -10.43 105.81
N ASP A 178 27.01 -11.26 105.57
CA ASP A 178 26.34 -12.02 106.62
C ASP A 178 27.31 -12.99 107.32
N LEU A 179 28.13 -13.72 106.56
CA LEU A 179 29.16 -14.59 107.13
C LEU A 179 30.20 -13.81 107.94
N LYS A 180 30.61 -12.62 107.50
CA LYS A 180 31.49 -11.73 108.28
C LYS A 180 30.84 -11.27 109.58
N ALA A 181 29.57 -10.89 109.56
CA ALA A 181 28.83 -10.50 110.76
C ALA A 181 28.69 -11.67 111.74
N ARG A 182 28.42 -12.88 111.23
CA ARG A 182 28.38 -14.12 112.02
C ARG A 182 29.74 -14.47 112.61
N LEU A 183 30.82 -14.30 111.84
CA LEU A 183 32.19 -14.49 112.33
C LEU A 183 32.50 -13.51 113.46
N HIS A 184 32.22 -12.23 113.28
CA HIS A 184 32.42 -11.21 114.32
C HIS A 184 31.60 -11.50 115.59
N SER A 185 30.36 -11.98 115.42
CA SER A 185 29.53 -12.43 116.53
C SER A 185 30.14 -13.65 117.25
N ALA A 186 30.73 -14.59 116.50
CA ALA A 186 31.43 -15.74 117.07
C ALA A 186 32.73 -15.35 117.78
N GLU A 187 33.50 -14.41 117.23
CA GLU A 187 34.71 -13.83 117.85
C GLU A 187 34.37 -13.13 119.16
N THR A 188 33.35 -12.26 119.18
CA THR A 188 32.92 -11.59 120.42
C THR A 188 32.39 -12.59 121.46
N LEU A 189 31.76 -13.69 121.04
CA LEU A 189 31.39 -14.80 121.92
C LEU A 189 32.62 -15.55 122.45
N ALA A 190 33.64 -15.77 121.62
CA ALA A 190 34.89 -16.40 122.01
C ALA A 190 35.67 -15.51 122.99
N ASP A 191 35.74 -14.20 122.76
CA ASP A 191 36.36 -13.23 123.67
C ASP A 191 35.61 -13.18 125.00
N LYS A 192 34.27 -13.14 124.98
CA LYS A 192 33.46 -13.25 126.19
C LYS A 192 33.74 -14.55 126.94
N LYS A 193 33.88 -15.68 126.24
CA LYS A 193 34.24 -16.97 126.85
C LYS A 193 35.69 -16.99 127.36
N ALA A 194 36.63 -16.31 126.72
CA ALA A 194 38.00 -16.19 127.18
C ALA A 194 38.10 -15.29 128.43
N ASP A 195 37.34 -14.19 128.46
CA ASP A 195 37.20 -13.35 129.64
C ASP A 195 36.44 -14.09 130.76
N GLU A 196 35.45 -14.90 130.42
CA GLU A 196 34.77 -15.79 131.37
C GLU A 196 35.71 -16.89 131.88
N ALA A 197 36.60 -17.44 131.06
CA ALA A 197 37.64 -18.38 131.49
C ALA A 197 38.68 -17.72 132.42
N LYS A 198 39.11 -16.48 132.12
CA LYS A 198 39.96 -15.69 133.03
C LYS A 198 39.23 -15.34 134.32
N ARG A 199 37.92 -15.04 134.26
CA ARG A 199 37.07 -14.86 135.45
C ARG A 199 36.93 -16.17 136.21
N LEU A 200 36.77 -17.31 135.56
CA LEU A 200 36.69 -18.63 136.20
C LEU A 200 38.01 -19.02 136.86
N GLN A 201 39.16 -18.66 136.28
CA GLN A 201 40.48 -18.88 136.86
C GLN A 201 40.73 -17.96 138.08
N SER A 202 40.28 -16.70 138.00
CA SER A 202 40.26 -15.77 139.15
C SER A 202 39.24 -16.21 140.22
N VAL A 203 38.10 -16.76 139.79
CA VAL A 203 37.06 -17.33 140.65
C VAL A 203 37.52 -18.64 141.25
N GLU A 204 38.34 -19.49 140.63
CA GLU A 204 38.91 -20.69 141.26
C GLU A 204 39.85 -20.33 142.41
N VAL A 205 40.73 -19.34 142.19
CA VAL A 205 41.61 -18.80 143.23
C VAL A 205 40.81 -18.09 144.33
N ALA A 206 39.74 -17.37 143.97
CA ALA A 206 38.82 -16.79 144.93
C ALA A 206 37.92 -17.86 145.59
N TRP A 207 37.57 -18.95 144.92
CA TRP A 207 36.65 -20.01 145.37
C TRP A 207 37.35 -20.86 146.42
N ASP A 208 38.64 -21.17 146.31
CA ASP A 208 39.38 -21.83 147.39
C ASP A 208 39.52 -20.93 148.64
N SER A 209 39.58 -19.61 148.46
CA SER A 209 39.55 -18.63 149.56
C SER A 209 38.13 -18.39 150.11
N THR A 210 37.10 -18.48 149.28
CA THR A 210 35.68 -18.20 149.61
C THR A 210 34.95 -19.47 150.04
N ARG A 211 35.45 -20.68 149.78
CA ARG A 211 34.95 -21.96 150.32
C ARG A 211 35.14 -22.06 151.83
N SER A 212 36.17 -21.39 152.36
CA SER A 212 36.41 -21.15 153.79
C SER A 212 35.44 -20.11 154.39
N GLN A 213 34.94 -19.17 153.58
CA GLN A 213 34.10 -18.04 154.00
C GLN A 213 32.60 -18.24 153.74
N ASN A 214 32.21 -19.07 152.75
CA ASN A 214 30.83 -19.38 152.35
C ASN A 214 30.12 -20.39 153.27
N ASN A 215 30.83 -21.08 154.17
CA ASN A 215 30.17 -21.76 155.30
C ASN A 215 29.56 -20.75 156.31
N ARG A 216 29.95 -19.47 156.26
CA ARG A 216 29.42 -18.40 157.13
C ARG A 216 28.41 -17.48 156.45
N ILE A 217 28.32 -17.47 155.12
CA ILE A 217 27.44 -16.58 154.34
C ILE A 217 26.42 -17.41 153.55
N GLN A 218 26.11 -18.62 154.02
CA GLN A 218 24.96 -19.41 153.58
C GLN A 218 23.70 -19.16 154.44
N LYS A 219 23.66 -18.04 155.16
CA LYS A 219 22.53 -17.65 156.02
C LYS A 219 21.83 -16.34 155.64
N GLU A 220 22.27 -15.64 154.60
CA GLU A 220 21.65 -14.37 154.19
C GLU A 220 21.49 -14.25 152.67
N ILE A 221 20.36 -14.80 152.20
CA ILE A 221 19.45 -14.19 151.19
C ILE A 221 19.90 -14.17 149.72
N ARG A 222 19.19 -15.01 148.94
CA ARG A 222 18.99 -14.93 147.48
C ARG A 222 17.89 -13.89 147.17
N THR A 223 17.86 -13.49 145.89
CA THR A 223 16.73 -12.97 145.08
C THR A 223 16.72 -11.47 144.75
N VAL A 224 17.28 -11.11 143.58
CA VAL A 224 16.68 -10.19 142.57
C VAL A 224 17.21 -10.60 141.18
N ALA A 225 16.56 -11.55 140.50
CA ALA A 225 16.95 -11.98 139.14
C ALA A 225 15.81 -11.97 138.11
N GLU A 226 14.57 -11.66 138.49
CA GLU A 226 13.41 -11.82 137.59
C GLU A 226 13.01 -10.55 136.83
N VAL A 227 13.54 -9.36 137.18
CA VAL A 227 13.21 -8.08 136.49
C VAL A 227 14.09 -7.83 135.26
N ALA A 228 15.31 -8.38 135.21
CA ALA A 228 16.24 -8.17 134.09
C ALA A 228 15.84 -8.96 132.83
N ASP A 229 15.24 -10.14 132.98
CA ASP A 229 14.89 -11.01 131.86
C ASP A 229 13.66 -10.50 131.07
N ILE A 230 12.67 -9.94 131.76
CA ILE A 230 11.47 -9.39 131.11
C ILE A 230 11.82 -8.14 130.28
N ASN A 231 12.70 -7.27 130.78
CA ASN A 231 13.12 -6.07 130.06
C ASN A 231 13.97 -6.41 128.81
N ARG A 232 14.76 -7.48 128.89
CA ARG A 232 15.53 -8.00 127.75
C ARG A 232 14.62 -8.58 126.67
N GLU A 233 13.59 -9.33 127.05
CA GLU A 233 12.66 -9.94 126.10
C GLU A 233 11.80 -8.88 125.37
N LEU A 234 11.36 -7.83 126.08
CA LEU A 234 10.60 -6.74 125.49
C LEU A 234 11.45 -5.90 124.51
N SER A 235 12.73 -5.66 124.84
CA SER A 235 13.68 -4.95 123.97
C SER A 235 14.01 -5.75 122.70
N GLU A 236 14.13 -7.07 122.80
CA GLU A 236 14.38 -7.89 121.62
C GLU A 236 13.14 -7.97 120.71
N LYS A 237 11.94 -8.16 121.26
CA LYS A 237 10.71 -8.19 120.46
C LYS A 237 10.47 -6.87 119.69
N SER A 238 10.75 -5.71 120.30
CA SER A 238 10.59 -4.42 119.62
C SER A 238 11.61 -4.23 118.48
N LYS A 239 12.88 -4.61 118.67
CA LYS A 239 13.90 -4.59 117.61
C LYS A 239 13.53 -5.50 116.43
N HIS A 240 13.08 -6.73 116.70
CA HIS A 240 12.67 -7.66 115.64
C HIS A 240 11.48 -7.11 114.85
N ARG A 241 10.52 -6.45 115.52
CA ARG A 241 9.38 -5.82 114.84
C ARG A 241 9.80 -4.64 113.98
N ILE A 242 10.73 -3.80 114.46
CA ILE A 242 11.26 -2.66 113.69
C ILE A 242 11.99 -3.17 112.44
N ALA A 243 12.91 -4.12 112.58
CA ALA A 243 13.65 -4.69 111.45
C ALA A 243 12.73 -5.36 110.41
N SER A 244 11.67 -6.05 110.86
CA SER A 244 10.67 -6.62 109.95
C SER A 244 9.93 -5.54 109.16
N LEU A 245 9.55 -4.43 109.80
CA LEU A 245 8.86 -3.33 109.12
C LEU A 245 9.78 -2.57 108.16
N GLU A 246 11.07 -2.41 108.49
CA GLU A 246 12.07 -1.83 107.60
C GLU A 246 12.26 -2.68 106.34
N ASN A 247 12.40 -4.00 106.48
CA ASN A 247 12.48 -4.92 105.34
C ASN A 247 11.23 -4.87 104.44
N ASP A 248 10.04 -4.77 105.04
CA ASP A 248 8.78 -4.64 104.29
C ASP A 248 8.73 -3.31 103.51
N ILE A 249 9.18 -2.21 104.12
CA ILE A 249 9.26 -0.89 103.47
C ILE A 249 10.23 -0.94 102.29
N GLU A 250 11.42 -1.51 102.45
CA GLU A 250 12.41 -1.65 101.37
C GLU A 250 11.87 -2.48 100.20
N SER A 251 11.19 -3.60 100.51
CA SER A 251 10.54 -4.46 99.51
C SER A 251 9.45 -3.71 98.73
N LEU A 252 8.62 -2.93 99.43
CA LEU A 252 7.57 -2.13 98.79
C LEU A 252 8.15 -1.00 97.93
N GLN A 253 9.22 -0.34 98.38
CA GLN A 253 9.92 0.68 97.59
C GLN A 253 10.53 0.12 96.31
N LEU A 254 11.12 -1.08 96.37
CA LEU A 254 11.66 -1.75 95.18
C LEU A 254 10.54 -2.11 94.18
N LYS A 255 9.42 -2.62 94.68
CA LYS A 255 8.23 -2.89 93.85
C LYS A 255 7.68 -1.62 93.21
N LEU A 256 7.62 -0.52 93.95
CA LEU A 256 7.17 0.78 93.43
C LEU A 256 8.07 1.26 92.29
N LYS A 257 9.39 1.28 92.48
CA LYS A 257 10.36 1.66 91.43
C LYS A 257 10.25 0.79 90.18
N THR A 258 10.01 -0.51 90.35
CA THR A 258 9.82 -1.44 89.23
C THR A 258 8.56 -1.08 88.45
N ARG A 259 7.45 -0.79 89.15
CA ARG A 259 6.18 -0.39 88.53
C ARG A 259 6.31 0.95 87.80
N GLU A 260 7.03 1.92 88.36
CA GLU A 260 7.31 3.20 87.70
C GLU A 260 8.08 3.01 86.39
N ARG A 261 9.09 2.13 86.39
CA ARG A 261 9.85 1.81 85.17
C ARG A 261 8.96 1.19 84.09
N THR A 262 8.12 0.22 84.46
CA THR A 262 7.17 -0.42 83.53
C THR A 262 6.15 0.58 82.99
N ILE A 263 5.68 1.53 83.80
CA ILE A 263 4.78 2.58 83.32
C ILE A 263 5.48 3.46 82.28
N GLU A 264 6.75 3.78 82.47
CA GLU A 264 7.50 4.60 81.52
C GLU A 264 7.77 3.85 80.20
N GLU A 265 8.13 2.57 80.27
CA GLU A 265 8.25 1.70 79.09
C GLU A 265 6.93 1.61 78.31
N LEU A 266 5.80 1.40 79.01
CA LEU A 266 4.49 1.39 78.36
C LEU A 266 4.11 2.74 77.74
N ARG A 267 4.60 3.86 78.28
CA ARG A 267 4.40 5.19 77.69
C ARG A 267 5.21 5.37 76.42
N THR A 268 6.46 4.94 76.41
CA THR A 268 7.30 4.99 75.20
C THR A 268 6.72 4.11 74.10
N ASP A 269 6.32 2.88 74.43
CA ASP A 269 5.68 1.97 73.47
C ASP A 269 4.38 2.57 72.91
N ASN A 270 3.59 3.27 73.74
CA ASN A 270 2.37 3.94 73.27
C ASN A 270 2.68 5.08 72.29
N VAL A 271 3.77 5.81 72.50
CA VAL A 271 4.21 6.87 71.58
C VAL A 271 4.64 6.25 70.25
N ASP A 272 5.46 5.21 70.29
CA ASP A 272 5.94 4.54 69.08
C ASP A 272 4.77 3.98 68.26
N VAL A 273 3.83 3.26 68.88
CA VAL A 273 2.63 2.75 68.21
C VAL A 273 1.79 3.88 67.60
N ARG A 274 1.66 5.04 68.27
CA ARG A 274 0.97 6.21 67.67
C ARG A 274 1.69 6.76 66.47
N THR A 275 3.03 6.78 66.47
CA THR A 275 3.81 7.25 65.32
C THR A 275 3.64 6.31 64.13
N GLU A 276 3.73 5.00 64.33
CA GLU A 276 3.48 4.00 63.28
C GLU A 276 2.06 4.09 62.72
N LEU A 277 1.06 4.26 63.60
CA LEU A 277 -0.33 4.43 63.19
C LEU A 277 -0.52 5.68 62.32
N ASN A 278 0.16 6.79 62.64
CA ASN A 278 0.11 8.00 61.84
C ASN A 278 0.78 7.83 60.46
N VAL A 279 1.89 7.09 60.38
CA VAL A 279 2.52 6.74 59.09
C VAL A 279 1.57 5.87 58.26
N LEU A 280 1.01 4.81 58.83
CA LEU A 280 0.05 3.95 58.14
C LEU A 280 -1.19 4.70 57.65
N LYS A 281 -1.69 5.68 58.43
CA LYS A 281 -2.78 6.55 58.00
C LYS A 281 -2.40 7.40 56.79
N LYS A 282 -1.18 7.93 56.76
CA LYS A 282 -0.65 8.70 55.64
C LYS A 282 -0.55 7.80 54.40
N ASP A 283 0.08 6.64 54.52
CA ASP A 283 0.24 5.68 53.43
C ASP A 283 -1.13 5.23 52.88
N TYR A 284 -2.11 4.98 53.75
CA TYR A 284 -3.47 4.68 53.35
C TYR A 284 -4.11 5.81 52.52
N SER A 285 -3.92 7.07 52.93
CA SER A 285 -4.44 8.22 52.19
C SER A 285 -3.78 8.39 50.82
N GLU A 286 -2.47 8.15 50.72
CA GLU A 286 -1.72 8.17 49.45
C GLU A 286 -2.20 7.06 48.52
N MET A 287 -2.34 5.83 49.04
CA MET A 287 -2.88 4.70 48.28
C MET A 287 -4.31 4.95 47.80
N GLN A 288 -5.14 5.62 48.61
CA GLN A 288 -6.49 6.01 48.21
C GLN A 288 -6.48 7.03 47.06
N SER A 289 -5.54 7.99 47.07
CA SER A 289 -5.33 8.94 45.97
C SER A 289 -4.91 8.21 44.69
N ILE A 290 -3.90 7.33 44.79
CA ILE A 290 -3.42 6.52 43.65
C ILE A 290 -4.56 5.67 43.08
N ASN A 291 -5.40 5.06 43.93
CA ASN A 291 -6.54 4.27 43.47
C ASN A 291 -7.56 5.13 42.69
N LYS A 292 -7.80 6.36 43.14
CA LYS A 292 -8.68 7.30 42.43
C LYS A 292 -8.13 7.67 41.05
N ASP A 293 -6.82 7.92 40.97
CA ASP A 293 -6.15 8.25 39.71
C ASP A 293 -6.15 7.05 38.73
N LEU A 294 -5.91 5.84 39.24
CA LEU A 294 -6.00 4.60 38.44
C LEU A 294 -7.41 4.36 37.90
N ARG A 295 -8.45 4.60 38.71
CA ARG A 295 -9.84 4.52 38.24
C ARG A 295 -10.11 5.52 37.13
N ARG A 296 -9.63 6.76 37.29
CA ARG A 296 -9.77 7.80 36.26
C ARG A 296 -9.07 7.39 34.95
N LEU A 297 -7.81 6.94 35.03
CA LEU A 297 -7.06 6.46 33.87
C LEU A 297 -7.77 5.28 33.19
N SER A 298 -8.32 4.34 33.97
CA SER A 298 -9.11 3.23 33.44
C SER A 298 -10.35 3.70 32.69
N THR A 299 -11.06 4.72 33.21
CA THR A 299 -12.22 5.30 32.50
C THR A 299 -11.84 6.06 31.23
N GLU A 300 -10.72 6.79 31.24
CA GLU A 300 -10.19 7.49 30.06
C GLU A 300 -9.76 6.48 28.99
N HIS A 301 -9.09 5.40 29.38
CA HIS A 301 -8.70 4.32 28.47
C HIS A 301 -9.91 3.63 27.85
N HIS A 302 -10.93 3.29 28.66
CA HIS A 302 -12.15 2.68 28.15
C HIS A 302 -12.92 3.59 27.17
N LYS A 303 -12.87 4.91 27.37
CA LYS A 303 -13.43 5.87 26.43
C LYS A 303 -12.64 5.87 25.11
N HIS A 304 -11.31 5.91 25.19
CA HIS A 304 -10.45 5.86 24.01
C HIS A 304 -10.67 4.57 23.19
N ASP A 305 -10.84 3.43 23.86
CA ASP A 305 -11.14 2.16 23.18
C ASP A 305 -12.45 2.22 22.40
N LYS A 306 -13.50 2.83 22.96
CA LYS A 306 -14.78 3.02 22.27
C LYS A 306 -14.66 3.95 21.06
N ASP A 307 -13.90 5.04 21.20
CA ASP A 307 -13.68 6.00 20.12
C ASP A 307 -12.88 5.33 18.97
N ALA A 308 -11.90 4.49 19.30
CA ALA A 308 -11.15 3.68 18.35
C ALA A 308 -12.04 2.64 17.65
N GLU A 309 -12.88 1.92 18.39
CA GLU A 309 -13.83 0.94 17.85
C GLU A 309 -14.83 1.60 16.87
N HIS A 310 -15.32 2.79 17.21
CA HIS A 310 -16.18 3.57 16.32
C HIS A 310 -15.45 3.97 15.03
N THR A 311 -14.20 4.41 15.14
CA THR A 311 -13.37 4.79 13.97
C THR A 311 -13.11 3.59 13.07
N LEU A 312 -12.80 2.42 13.65
CA LEU A 312 -12.63 1.17 12.89
C LEU A 312 -13.91 0.78 12.16
N THR A 313 -15.06 0.90 12.82
CA THR A 313 -16.37 0.61 12.19
C THR A 313 -16.62 1.52 10.99
N MET A 314 -16.29 2.82 11.10
CA MET A 314 -16.42 3.74 9.97
C MET A 314 -15.49 3.38 8.81
N ASN A 315 -14.23 3.08 9.10
CA ASN A 315 -13.27 2.64 8.09
C ASN A 315 -13.71 1.34 7.41
N GLU A 316 -14.29 0.38 8.16
CA GLU A 316 -14.85 -0.84 7.58
C GLU A 316 -16.01 -0.56 6.62
N THR A 317 -16.88 0.39 6.95
CA THR A 317 -17.96 0.81 6.04
C THR A 317 -17.42 1.49 4.79
N GLU A 318 -16.39 2.34 4.91
CA GLU A 318 -15.74 2.99 3.78
C GLU A 318 -15.08 1.96 2.85
N ILE A 319 -14.32 1.01 3.42
CA ILE A 319 -13.70 -0.08 2.67
C ILE A 319 -14.77 -0.91 1.94
N ARG A 320 -15.92 -1.16 2.56
CA ARG A 320 -17.04 -1.87 1.93
C ARG A 320 -17.57 -1.11 0.71
N CYS A 321 -17.81 0.19 0.85
CA CYS A 321 -18.25 1.06 -0.26
C CYS A 321 -17.22 1.07 -1.40
N LEU A 322 -15.93 1.20 -1.09
CA LEU A 322 -14.85 1.14 -2.09
C LEU A 322 -14.82 -0.20 -2.84
N ARG A 323 -15.02 -1.32 -2.12
CA ARG A 323 -15.11 -2.66 -2.75
C ARG A 323 -16.32 -2.77 -3.68
N ASP A 324 -17.47 -2.24 -3.29
CA ASP A 324 -18.67 -2.25 -4.13
C ASP A 324 -18.50 -1.40 -5.39
N MET A 325 -17.87 -0.23 -5.28
CA MET A 325 -17.52 0.59 -6.44
C MET A 325 -16.53 -0.13 -7.36
N ASN A 326 -15.50 -0.78 -6.81
CA ASN A 326 -14.54 -1.57 -7.60
C ASN A 326 -15.23 -2.74 -8.32
N ARG A 327 -16.14 -3.45 -7.65
CA ARG A 327 -16.93 -4.52 -8.27
C ARG A 327 -17.76 -4.00 -9.43
N THR A 328 -18.50 -2.91 -9.22
CA THR A 328 -19.33 -2.29 -10.26
C THR A 328 -18.48 -1.82 -11.45
N SER A 329 -17.30 -1.26 -11.17
CA SER A 329 -16.35 -0.85 -12.22
C SER A 329 -15.81 -2.04 -13.00
N ALA A 330 -15.51 -3.15 -12.32
CA ALA A 330 -15.04 -4.39 -12.96
C ALA A 330 -16.12 -5.00 -13.87
N GLU A 331 -17.37 -5.08 -13.39
CA GLU A 331 -18.53 -5.51 -14.18
C GLU A 331 -18.68 -4.63 -15.45
N ARG A 332 -18.55 -3.31 -15.30
CA ARG A 332 -18.60 -2.39 -16.44
C ARG A 332 -17.47 -2.58 -17.45
N ILE A 333 -16.25 -2.86 -16.98
CA ILE A 333 -15.11 -3.16 -17.84
C ILE A 333 -15.35 -4.46 -18.60
N GLU A 334 -15.92 -5.49 -17.96
CA GLU A 334 -16.24 -6.76 -18.59
C GLU A 334 -17.31 -6.59 -19.68
N GLU A 335 -18.37 -5.81 -19.42
CA GLU A 335 -19.38 -5.44 -20.42
C GLU A 335 -18.76 -4.77 -21.64
N LEU A 336 -17.94 -3.74 -21.43
CA LEU A 336 -17.27 -3.00 -22.50
C LEU A 336 -16.30 -3.90 -23.28
N THR A 337 -15.62 -4.81 -22.59
CA THR A 337 -14.74 -5.79 -23.22
C THR A 337 -15.55 -6.74 -24.12
N SER A 338 -16.69 -7.24 -23.64
CA SER A 338 -17.61 -8.06 -24.44
C SER A 338 -18.12 -7.30 -25.66
N GLU A 339 -18.53 -6.04 -25.49
CA GLU A 339 -18.97 -5.19 -26.60
C GLU A 339 -17.85 -4.96 -27.64
N ASN A 340 -16.63 -4.68 -27.18
CA ASN A 340 -15.48 -4.51 -28.07
C ASN A 340 -15.18 -5.79 -28.85
N THR A 341 -15.24 -6.97 -28.23
CA THR A 341 -15.07 -8.24 -28.95
C THR A 341 -16.14 -8.47 -30.01
N LYS A 342 -17.41 -8.09 -29.75
CA LYS A 342 -18.48 -8.16 -30.74
C LYS A 342 -18.24 -7.20 -31.91
N LEU A 343 -17.82 -5.97 -31.64
CA LEU A 343 -17.50 -4.99 -32.68
C LEU A 343 -16.30 -5.43 -33.53
N GLN A 344 -15.26 -5.99 -32.91
CA GLN A 344 -14.12 -6.57 -33.62
C GLN A 344 -14.55 -7.73 -34.54
N GLN A 345 -15.44 -8.60 -34.06
CA GLN A 345 -15.99 -9.68 -34.88
C GLN A 345 -16.81 -9.15 -36.06
N GLN A 346 -17.69 -8.16 -35.83
CA GLN A 346 -18.46 -7.52 -36.91
C GLN A 346 -17.53 -6.87 -37.95
N LEU A 347 -16.45 -6.22 -37.51
CA LEU A 347 -15.47 -5.62 -38.42
C LEU A 347 -14.78 -6.70 -39.28
N LEU A 348 -14.40 -7.84 -38.69
CA LEU A 348 -13.82 -8.97 -39.41
C LEU A 348 -14.79 -9.55 -40.44
N GLU A 349 -16.08 -9.66 -40.10
CA GLU A 349 -17.12 -10.12 -41.03
C GLU A 349 -17.29 -9.16 -42.22
N VAL A 350 -17.38 -7.84 -41.95
CA VAL A 350 -17.48 -6.81 -42.99
C VAL A 350 -16.24 -6.82 -43.89
N HIS A 351 -15.04 -6.92 -43.31
CA HIS A 351 -13.81 -7.06 -44.09
C HIS A 351 -13.80 -8.35 -44.92
N GLY A 352 -14.25 -9.47 -44.35
CA GLY A 352 -14.37 -10.75 -45.06
C GLY A 352 -15.32 -10.67 -46.25
N ASP A 353 -16.48 -10.03 -46.09
CA ASP A 353 -17.46 -9.86 -47.17
C ASP A 353 -16.98 -8.86 -48.23
N PHE A 354 -16.28 -7.80 -47.82
CA PHE A 354 -15.62 -6.89 -48.75
C PHE A 354 -14.58 -7.62 -49.60
N LEU A 355 -13.72 -8.44 -48.99
CA LEU A 355 -12.71 -9.24 -49.70
C LEU A 355 -13.36 -10.23 -50.67
N LYS A 356 -14.41 -10.94 -50.26
CA LYS A 356 -15.18 -11.82 -51.17
C LYS A 356 -15.70 -11.03 -52.36
N LYS A 357 -16.28 -9.85 -52.14
CA LYS A 357 -16.80 -8.99 -53.20
C LYS A 357 -15.70 -8.55 -54.18
N VAL A 358 -14.56 -8.11 -53.66
CA VAL A 358 -13.39 -7.77 -54.48
C VAL A 358 -12.93 -8.97 -55.30
N GLN A 359 -12.91 -10.17 -54.71
CA GLN A 359 -12.51 -11.39 -55.39
C GLN A 359 -13.52 -11.81 -56.48
N THR A 360 -14.82 -11.69 -56.23
CA THR A 360 -15.86 -11.95 -57.24
C THR A 360 -15.80 -10.94 -58.38
N ASP A 361 -15.59 -9.65 -58.09
CA ASP A 361 -15.45 -8.60 -59.10
C ASP A 361 -14.20 -8.82 -59.96
N ALA A 362 -13.08 -9.24 -59.34
CA ALA A 362 -11.86 -9.59 -60.05
C ALA A 362 -12.06 -10.82 -60.96
N SER A 363 -12.73 -11.86 -60.47
CA SER A 363 -13.07 -13.05 -61.25
C SER A 363 -13.98 -12.71 -62.45
N TRP A 364 -15.00 -11.89 -62.23
CA TRP A 364 -15.90 -11.42 -63.28
C TRP A 364 -15.14 -10.60 -64.32
N LYS A 365 -14.31 -9.63 -63.92
CA LYS A 365 -13.46 -8.85 -64.84
C LYS A 365 -12.53 -9.74 -65.66
N HIS A 366 -11.98 -10.80 -65.06
CA HIS A 366 -11.14 -11.75 -65.79
C HIS A 366 -11.94 -12.53 -66.83
N LYS A 367 -13.13 -13.04 -66.47
CA LYS A 367 -14.03 -13.73 -67.43
C LYS A 367 -14.45 -12.82 -68.58
N GLU A 368 -14.78 -11.56 -68.28
CA GLU A 368 -15.16 -10.57 -69.28
C GLU A 368 -13.99 -10.24 -70.22
N LYS A 369 -12.79 -10.06 -69.67
CA LYS A 369 -11.57 -9.86 -70.46
C LYS A 369 -11.29 -11.05 -71.38
N GLU A 370 -11.51 -12.27 -70.90
CA GLU A 370 -11.32 -13.50 -71.69
C GLU A 370 -12.38 -13.65 -72.79
N LYS A 371 -13.63 -13.25 -72.52
CA LYS A 371 -14.69 -13.18 -73.53
C LYS A 371 -14.32 -12.20 -74.65
N LEU A 372 -13.90 -10.99 -74.28
CA LEU A 372 -13.44 -9.98 -75.23
C LEU A 372 -12.22 -10.45 -76.03
N ARG A 373 -11.27 -11.18 -75.41
CA ARG A 373 -10.15 -11.79 -76.15
C ARG A 373 -10.64 -12.78 -77.22
N ARG A 374 -11.59 -13.65 -76.87
CA ARG A 374 -12.19 -14.60 -77.81
C ARG A 374 -12.94 -13.91 -78.94
N GLU A 375 -13.73 -12.88 -78.64
CA GLU A 375 -14.42 -12.07 -79.66
C GLU A 375 -13.44 -11.41 -80.63
N VAL A 376 -12.34 -10.83 -80.11
CA VAL A 376 -11.27 -10.25 -80.94
C VAL A 376 -10.58 -11.32 -81.79
N GLU A 377 -10.37 -12.52 -81.25
CA GLU A 377 -9.76 -13.64 -82.00
C GLU A 377 -10.70 -14.17 -83.09
N GLU A 378 -12.01 -14.26 -82.82
CA GLU A 378 -13.04 -14.59 -83.81
C GLU A 378 -13.10 -13.52 -84.92
N GLU A 379 -13.07 -12.23 -84.58
CA GLU A 379 -13.00 -11.13 -85.56
C GLU A 379 -11.70 -11.21 -86.40
N MET A 380 -10.57 -11.52 -85.76
CA MET A 380 -9.29 -11.73 -86.45
C MET A 380 -9.35 -12.93 -87.41
N ASP A 381 -10.04 -14.00 -87.05
CA ASP A 381 -10.20 -15.17 -87.92
C ASP A 381 -11.15 -14.92 -89.09
N VAL A 382 -12.20 -14.11 -88.92
CA VAL A 382 -13.03 -13.61 -90.03
C VAL A 382 -12.19 -12.81 -91.04
N LEU A 383 -11.22 -12.03 -90.57
CA LEU A 383 -10.29 -11.31 -91.45
C LEU A 383 -9.38 -12.27 -92.23
N LYS A 384 -8.97 -13.41 -91.66
CA LYS A 384 -8.09 -14.40 -92.32
C LYS A 384 -8.77 -15.25 -93.38
N LYS A 385 -10.11 -15.31 -93.44
CA LYS A 385 -10.83 -16.13 -94.41
C LYS A 385 -10.48 -15.73 -95.86
N PRO A 386 -10.16 -16.70 -96.74
CA PRO A 386 -9.85 -16.41 -98.14
C PRO A 386 -11.08 -15.88 -98.89
N ARG A 387 -10.94 -14.73 -99.55
CA ARG A 387 -12.03 -14.01 -100.25
C ARG A 387 -11.81 -14.05 -101.75
N VAL A 388 -12.84 -14.31 -102.53
CA VAL A 388 -12.69 -14.42 -104.00
C VAL A 388 -13.18 -13.14 -104.68
N CYS A 389 -12.37 -12.58 -105.57
CA CYS A 389 -12.79 -11.44 -106.38
C CYS A 389 -13.87 -11.88 -107.38
N LYS A 390 -15.03 -11.20 -107.40
CA LYS A 390 -16.13 -11.52 -108.35
C LYS A 390 -15.77 -11.34 -109.82
N ASN A 391 -14.70 -10.59 -110.13
CA ASN A 391 -14.40 -10.17 -111.49
C ASN A 391 -13.21 -10.94 -112.12
N CYS A 392 -12.25 -11.40 -111.30
CA CYS A 392 -11.10 -12.17 -111.77
C CYS A 392 -11.00 -13.57 -111.15
N HIS A 393 -11.94 -13.95 -110.26
CA HIS A 393 -11.96 -15.22 -109.52
C HIS A 393 -10.70 -15.53 -108.70
N GLU A 394 -9.85 -14.54 -108.49
CA GLU A 394 -8.60 -14.67 -107.75
C GLU A 394 -8.88 -14.64 -106.25
N THR A 395 -8.21 -15.52 -105.50
CA THR A 395 -8.44 -15.69 -104.06
C THR A 395 -7.47 -14.81 -103.29
N PHE A 396 -8.02 -13.83 -102.58
CA PHE A 396 -7.32 -12.97 -101.66
C PHE A 396 -7.17 -13.67 -100.30
N SER A 397 -5.93 -13.80 -99.81
CA SER A 397 -5.63 -14.10 -98.41
C SER A 397 -4.67 -13.04 -97.86
N LEU A 398 -4.79 -12.72 -96.57
CA LEU A 398 -3.91 -11.75 -95.89
C LEU A 398 -2.43 -12.14 -95.96
N GLU A 399 -2.13 -13.44 -95.98
CA GLU A 399 -0.75 -13.96 -96.09
C GLU A 399 -0.15 -13.78 -97.49
N LYS A 400 -0.94 -13.86 -98.55
CA LYS A 400 -0.45 -13.79 -99.94
C LYS A 400 -0.57 -12.39 -100.57
N ASN A 401 -1.54 -11.60 -100.12
CA ASN A 401 -1.88 -10.29 -100.70
C ASN A 401 -2.08 -9.26 -99.59
N ASN A 402 -1.01 -8.92 -98.85
CA ASN A 402 -1.08 -7.86 -97.84
C ASN A 402 -1.11 -6.46 -98.50
N ALA A 403 -1.32 -5.41 -97.70
CA ALA A 403 -1.39 -4.02 -98.18
C ALA A 403 -0.12 -3.54 -98.92
N GLN A 404 0.99 -4.31 -98.84
CA GLN A 404 2.26 -4.04 -99.52
C GLN A 404 2.47 -4.90 -100.79
N SER A 405 1.55 -5.81 -101.12
CA SER A 405 1.71 -6.79 -102.22
C SER A 405 1.32 -6.23 -103.60
N CYS A 406 0.73 -5.03 -103.69
CA CYS A 406 0.36 -4.41 -104.95
C CYS A 406 1.45 -3.44 -105.43
N THR A 407 2.12 -3.76 -106.55
CA THR A 407 3.22 -2.97 -107.13
C THR A 407 2.77 -1.72 -107.90
N PHE A 408 1.47 -1.52 -108.12
CA PHE A 408 0.98 -0.33 -108.85
C PHE A 408 0.45 0.77 -107.93
N HIS A 409 -0.24 0.47 -106.82
CA HIS A 409 -0.72 1.47 -105.85
C HIS A 409 -0.76 0.88 -104.42
N PRO A 410 -0.46 1.67 -103.36
CA PRO A 410 -0.67 1.23 -101.98
C PRO A 410 -2.17 1.16 -101.70
N GLY A 411 -2.76 -0.03 -101.88
CA GLY A 411 -4.15 -0.27 -101.52
C GLY A 411 -4.31 -0.16 -100.01
N ARG A 412 -5.06 0.84 -99.54
CA ARG A 412 -5.43 0.95 -98.12
C ARG A 412 -6.76 0.24 -97.89
N TYR A 413 -6.81 -0.61 -96.88
CA TYR A 413 -8.04 -1.19 -96.36
C TYR A 413 -9.05 -0.09 -96.03
N LEU A 414 -10.24 -0.17 -96.63
CA LEU A 414 -11.38 0.67 -96.30
C LEU A 414 -12.61 -0.21 -96.14
N PRO A 415 -13.04 -0.49 -94.90
CA PRO A 415 -14.32 -1.13 -94.67
C PRO A 415 -15.41 -0.14 -95.06
N ARG A 416 -16.10 -0.36 -96.19
CA ARG A 416 -17.28 0.42 -96.57
C ARG A 416 -18.52 -0.41 -96.25
N GLN A 417 -19.25 -0.01 -95.21
CA GLN A 417 -20.54 -0.57 -94.87
C GLN A 417 -21.59 0.08 -95.76
N TYR A 418 -22.19 -0.69 -96.67
CA TYR A 418 -23.33 -0.22 -97.46
C TYR A 418 -24.63 -0.60 -96.75
N PRO A 419 -25.65 0.29 -96.72
CA PRO A 419 -26.85 0.11 -95.89
C PRO A 419 -27.68 -1.17 -96.12
N LEU A 420 -27.41 -1.95 -97.18
CA LEU A 420 -28.17 -3.15 -97.55
C LEU A 420 -27.31 -4.37 -97.91
N GLU A 421 -25.97 -4.26 -97.96
CA GLU A 421 -25.08 -5.31 -98.51
C GLU A 421 -23.92 -5.69 -97.56
N GLY A 422 -23.89 -5.16 -96.34
CA GLY A 422 -22.80 -5.42 -95.39
C GLY A 422 -21.47 -4.75 -95.78
N TYR A 423 -20.36 -5.23 -95.23
CA TYR A 423 -19.02 -4.70 -95.50
C TYR A 423 -18.52 -5.13 -96.88
N SER A 424 -18.27 -4.16 -97.75
CA SER A 424 -17.67 -4.39 -99.07
C SER A 424 -16.20 -3.95 -99.12
N TRP A 425 -15.40 -4.69 -99.88
CA TRP A 425 -13.96 -4.51 -99.98
C TRP A 425 -13.59 -4.05 -101.40
N SER A 426 -12.77 -3.00 -101.50
CA SER A 426 -12.25 -2.50 -102.77
C SER A 426 -10.74 -2.30 -102.67
N CYS A 427 -9.97 -2.77 -103.65
CA CYS A 427 -8.51 -2.60 -103.67
C CYS A 427 -8.03 -1.29 -104.32
N CYS A 428 -8.92 -0.36 -104.69
CA CYS A 428 -8.56 0.87 -105.40
C CYS A 428 -9.38 2.09 -104.96
N CYS A 429 -8.69 3.16 -104.54
CA CYS A 429 -9.30 4.41 -104.08
C CYS A 429 -9.76 5.38 -105.18
N LYS A 430 -9.74 5.01 -106.47
CA LYS A 430 -10.26 5.87 -107.55
C LYS A 430 -11.64 5.43 -108.02
N ARG A 431 -12.66 6.16 -107.59
CA ARG A 431 -13.89 6.38 -108.37
C ARG A 431 -13.86 7.82 -108.85
N ASP A 432 -13.11 8.07 -109.92
CA ASP A 432 -13.39 9.20 -110.80
C ASP A 432 -14.02 8.64 -112.08
N ILE A 433 -15.19 9.16 -112.41
CA ILE A 433 -16.14 8.71 -113.44
C ILE A 433 -15.54 8.71 -114.86
N SER A 434 -14.32 9.21 -115.04
CA SER A 434 -13.64 9.35 -116.33
C SER A 434 -12.34 8.55 -116.51
N SER A 435 -12.02 7.61 -115.62
CA SER A 435 -10.81 6.77 -115.75
C SER A 435 -11.13 5.34 -116.21
N ARG A 436 -10.29 4.78 -117.10
CA ARG A 436 -10.42 3.40 -117.60
C ARG A 436 -10.49 2.43 -116.41
N PRO A 437 -11.37 1.40 -116.46
CA PRO A 437 -11.55 0.47 -115.35
C PRO A 437 -10.22 -0.22 -115.06
N CYS A 438 -9.71 -0.03 -113.83
CA CYS A 438 -8.58 -0.80 -113.34
C CYS A 438 -8.99 -2.28 -113.38
N LYS A 439 -8.16 -3.13 -114.03
CA LYS A 439 -8.39 -4.59 -114.12
C LYS A 439 -8.58 -5.27 -112.75
N PHE A 440 -8.19 -4.59 -111.67
CA PHE A 440 -8.31 -5.07 -110.30
C PHE A 440 -9.47 -4.45 -109.51
N ALA A 441 -10.26 -3.54 -110.08
CA ALA A 441 -11.43 -2.97 -109.40
C ALA A 441 -12.61 -3.96 -109.34
N GLY A 442 -12.41 -5.10 -108.69
CA GLY A 442 -13.46 -6.06 -108.38
C GLY A 442 -14.05 -5.80 -107.01
N ARG A 443 -15.37 -6.02 -106.88
CA ARG A 443 -16.01 -6.16 -105.56
C ARG A 443 -15.65 -7.54 -105.01
N HIS A 444 -15.02 -7.58 -103.85
CA HIS A 444 -14.75 -8.85 -103.17
C HIS A 444 -15.88 -9.07 -102.17
N VAL A 445 -16.47 -10.26 -102.22
CA VAL A 445 -17.54 -10.68 -101.33
C VAL A 445 -17.10 -12.00 -100.72
N GLU A 446 -17.57 -12.27 -99.50
CA GLU A 446 -17.34 -13.57 -98.90
C GLU A 446 -17.91 -14.65 -99.80
N ARG A 447 -17.13 -15.72 -99.99
CA ARG A 447 -17.61 -16.90 -100.67
C ARG A 447 -18.53 -17.58 -99.66
N GLU A 448 -19.84 -17.56 -99.92
CA GLU A 448 -20.74 -18.48 -99.25
C GLU A 448 -20.27 -19.89 -99.60
N SER A 449 -19.76 -20.60 -98.59
CA SER A 449 -19.52 -22.02 -98.66
C SER A 449 -20.87 -22.70 -98.86
N LEU A 450 -21.05 -23.33 -100.03
CA LEU A 450 -22.01 -24.41 -100.21
C LEU A 450 -21.65 -25.59 -99.30
#